data_AF-A0A2A4NR88-F1
#
_entry.id   AF-A0A2A4NR88-F1
#
_cell.length_a   1.000
_cell.length_b   1.000
_cell.length_c   1.000
_cell.angle_alpha   90.00
_cell.angle_beta   90.00
_cell.angle_gamma   90.00
#
_symmetry.space_group_name_H-M   'P 1'
#
loop_
_entity.id
_entity.type
_entity.pdbx_description
1 polymer ?
#
loop_
_entity_poly.entity_id
_entity_poly.type
_entity_poly.pdbx_seq_one_letter_code
_entity_poly.pdbx_strand_id
1 'polypeptide(L)'
;MNRRFFSLAIALSLLFPVSVGAEASGPDFFRVIGVASNDVLNIRTQPNARSPIIGMIPPNGNGIQNMGCQGGLSYGQWQSATPAQREAARKKVWCQIYYRGVNGWVAGWFLGEGNAP
;
A
#
# COMPACT_ATOMS: atom_id res chain seq x y z
N MET A 1 -17.76 30.73 -65.08
CA MET A 1 -16.36 30.75 -64.62
C MET A 1 -16.37 30.48 -63.13
N ASN A 2 -16.02 29.24 -62.75
CA ASN A 2 -16.48 28.60 -61.51
C ASN A 2 -15.55 28.93 -60.33
N ARG A 3 -16.11 29.51 -59.27
CA ARG A 3 -15.41 29.72 -57.99
C ARG A 3 -15.36 28.40 -57.24
N ARG A 4 -14.18 27.76 -57.19
CA ARG A 4 -13.92 26.62 -56.32
C ARG A 4 -13.73 27.13 -54.89
N PHE A 5 -14.75 26.97 -54.06
CA PHE A 5 -14.60 27.14 -52.62
C PHE A 5 -14.01 25.83 -52.06
N PHE A 6 -12.73 25.86 -51.69
CA PHE A 6 -12.12 24.80 -50.89
C PHE A 6 -12.66 24.92 -49.47
N SER A 7 -13.60 24.04 -49.10
CA SER A 7 -14.05 23.90 -47.71
C SER A 7 -12.95 23.22 -46.90
N LEU A 8 -12.28 24.00 -46.05
CA LEU A 8 -11.37 23.50 -45.03
C LEU A 8 -12.20 22.85 -43.92
N ALA A 9 -12.38 21.53 -43.97
CA ALA A 9 -12.99 20.79 -42.87
C ALA A 9 -11.99 20.68 -41.72
N ILE A 10 -12.05 21.62 -40.77
CA ILE A 10 -11.35 21.53 -39.48
C ILE A 10 -12.07 20.44 -38.68
N ALA A 11 -11.47 19.24 -38.64
CA ALA A 11 -11.91 18.17 -37.75
C ALA A 11 -11.67 18.61 -36.30
N LEU A 12 -12.75 19.02 -35.62
CA LEU A 12 -12.76 19.37 -34.21
C LEU A 12 -12.69 18.08 -33.38
N SER A 13 -11.48 17.53 -33.23
CA SER A 13 -11.21 16.37 -32.38
C SER A 13 -11.52 16.73 -30.93
N LEU A 14 -12.54 16.09 -30.39
CA LEU A 14 -13.07 16.28 -29.04
C LEU A 14 -11.99 16.05 -27.98
N LEU A 15 -11.60 17.13 -27.29
CA LEU A 15 -10.83 17.08 -26.05
C LEU A 15 -11.75 16.62 -24.91
N PHE A 16 -12.05 15.33 -24.85
CA PHE A 16 -12.63 14.75 -23.64
C PHE A 16 -11.49 14.51 -22.64
N PRO A 17 -11.48 15.18 -21.47
CA PRO A 17 -10.53 14.84 -20.43
C PRO A 17 -10.83 13.44 -19.92
N VAL A 18 -9.98 12.47 -20.26
CA VAL A 18 -10.00 11.15 -19.64
C VAL A 18 -9.63 11.36 -18.18
N SER A 19 -10.62 11.27 -17.30
CA SER A 19 -10.35 11.25 -15.86
C SER A 19 -9.78 9.88 -15.52
N VAL A 20 -8.46 9.77 -15.47
CA VAL A 20 -7.79 8.62 -14.88
C VAL A 20 -7.98 8.75 -13.36
N GLY A 21 -8.88 7.94 -12.80
CA GLY A 21 -9.01 7.83 -11.35
C GLY A 21 -7.74 7.21 -10.78
N ALA A 22 -7.08 7.91 -9.85
CA ALA A 22 -6.02 7.30 -9.06
C ALA A 22 -6.68 6.37 -8.04
N GLU A 23 -6.57 5.05 -8.24
CA GLU A 23 -6.94 4.09 -7.21
C GLU A 23 -5.87 4.14 -6.11
N ALA A 24 -6.24 4.68 -4.95
CA ALA A 24 -5.40 4.63 -3.76
C ALA A 24 -5.47 3.24 -3.11
N SER A 25 -5.27 2.19 -3.89
CA SER A 25 -5.09 0.83 -3.35
C SER A 25 -3.66 0.76 -2.80
N GLY A 26 -3.50 0.24 -1.57
CA GLY A 26 -2.17 -0.07 -1.06
C GLY A 26 -1.46 -1.11 -1.92
N PRO A 27 -0.18 -1.43 -1.65
CA PRO A 27 0.53 -2.44 -2.43
C PRO A 27 -0.09 -3.83 -2.24
N ASP A 28 -0.08 -4.65 -3.30
CA ASP A 28 -0.56 -6.03 -3.23
C ASP A 28 0.40 -6.95 -2.44
N PHE A 29 1.69 -6.61 -2.48
CA PHE A 29 2.76 -7.34 -1.81
C PHE A 29 3.65 -6.42 -1.01
N PHE A 30 4.17 -6.95 0.10
CA PHE A 30 5.14 -6.29 0.94
C PHE A 30 6.50 -6.98 0.92
N ARG A 31 7.50 -6.22 1.37
CA ARG A 31 8.79 -6.71 1.83
C ARG A 31 9.08 -6.22 3.24
N VAL A 32 9.94 -6.93 3.95
CA VAL A 32 10.45 -6.51 5.25
C VAL A 32 11.41 -5.34 5.07
N ILE A 33 11.27 -4.34 5.94
CA ILE A 33 12.17 -3.19 6.07
C ILE A 33 12.46 -2.94 7.55
N GLY A 34 13.61 -2.34 7.85
CA GLY A 34 13.91 -1.84 9.20
C GLY A 34 14.10 -2.92 10.28
N VAL A 35 14.14 -4.20 9.91
CA VAL A 35 14.54 -5.32 10.79
C VAL A 35 16.03 -5.57 10.64
N ALA A 36 16.75 -5.72 11.75
CA ALA A 36 18.19 -5.96 11.74
C ALA A 36 18.53 -7.32 11.07
N SER A 37 19.73 -7.44 10.50
CA SER A 37 20.15 -8.63 9.76
C SER A 37 20.21 -9.92 10.60
N ASN A 38 20.32 -9.79 11.92
CA ASN A 38 20.33 -10.87 12.90
C ASN A 38 19.01 -11.02 13.67
N ASP A 39 17.92 -10.43 13.17
CA ASP A 39 16.59 -10.44 13.79
C ASP A 39 15.51 -10.85 12.77
N VAL A 40 14.25 -10.93 13.20
CA VAL A 40 13.10 -11.36 12.38
C VAL A 40 11.87 -10.49 12.61
N LEU A 41 11.01 -10.40 11.59
CA LEU A 41 9.65 -9.89 11.76
C LEU A 41 8.73 -11.02 12.20
N ASN A 42 8.20 -10.92 13.42
CA ASN A 42 7.29 -11.92 13.98
C ASN A 42 5.89 -11.81 13.38
N ILE A 43 5.34 -12.94 12.93
CA ILE A 43 3.94 -13.13 12.54
C ILE A 43 3.16 -13.58 13.77
N ARG A 44 2.06 -12.89 14.08
CA ARG A 44 1.29 -13.10 15.30
C ARG A 44 -0.16 -13.49 15.03
N THR A 45 -0.79 -14.12 16.01
CA THR A 45 -2.20 -14.54 15.93
C THR A 45 -3.19 -13.37 15.90
N GLN A 46 -2.84 -12.24 16.51
CA GLN A 46 -3.68 -11.04 16.58
C GLN A 46 -2.84 -9.77 16.32
N PRO A 47 -3.48 -8.63 15.98
CA PRO A 47 -2.81 -7.32 15.78
C PRO A 47 -2.35 -6.71 17.12
N ASN A 48 -1.53 -7.45 17.87
CA ASN A 48 -1.09 -7.09 19.20
C ASN A 48 0.28 -7.70 19.49
N ALA A 49 1.22 -6.90 19.98
CA ALA A 49 2.59 -7.31 20.28
C ALA A 49 2.70 -8.37 21.39
N ARG A 50 1.65 -8.57 22.20
CA ARG A 50 1.60 -9.60 23.25
C ARG A 50 0.96 -10.91 22.79
N SER A 51 0.36 -10.93 21.60
CA SER A 51 -0.29 -12.15 21.11
C SER A 51 0.73 -13.20 20.67
N PRO A 52 0.39 -14.51 20.73
CA PRO A 52 1.30 -15.59 20.35
C PRO A 52 1.93 -15.41 18.96
N ILE A 53 3.22 -15.76 18.86
CA ILE A 53 3.98 -15.80 17.60
C ILE A 53 3.71 -17.14 16.92
N ILE A 54 3.37 -17.10 15.63
CA ILE A 54 3.02 -18.28 14.80
C ILE A 54 3.87 -18.40 13.54
N GLY A 55 4.80 -17.48 13.34
CA GLY A 55 5.73 -17.51 12.22
C GLY A 55 6.73 -16.37 12.30
N MET A 56 7.73 -16.40 11.43
CA MET A 56 8.80 -15.42 11.36
C MET A 56 9.14 -15.14 9.90
N ILE A 57 9.43 -13.88 9.59
CA ILE A 57 9.88 -13.44 8.27
C ILE A 57 11.31 -12.91 8.41
N PRO A 58 12.26 -13.36 7.57
CA PRO A 58 13.63 -12.88 7.61
C PRO A 58 13.72 -11.39 7.25
N PRO A 59 14.80 -10.70 7.62
CA PRO A 59 14.93 -9.24 7.45
C PRO A 59 14.93 -8.79 5.97
N ASN A 60 15.20 -9.70 5.04
CA ASN A 60 15.12 -9.50 3.59
C ASN A 60 13.88 -10.16 2.96
N GLY A 61 12.88 -10.55 3.75
CA GLY A 61 11.67 -11.20 3.24
C GLY A 61 10.92 -10.31 2.23
N ASN A 62 10.43 -10.91 1.15
CA ASN A 62 9.67 -10.28 0.08
C ASN A 62 8.56 -11.26 -0.37
N GLY A 63 7.64 -10.86 -1.26
CA GLY A 63 6.51 -11.70 -1.67
C GLY A 63 5.52 -11.93 -0.54
N ILE A 64 5.40 -10.99 0.40
CA ILE A 64 4.46 -11.07 1.53
C ILE A 64 3.12 -10.55 1.04
N GLN A 65 2.12 -11.41 0.92
CA GLN A 65 0.83 -10.99 0.39
C GLN A 65 0.09 -10.09 1.38
N ASN A 66 -0.37 -8.93 0.92
CA ASN A 66 -1.16 -8.00 1.69
C ASN A 66 -2.62 -8.50 1.78
N MET A 67 -3.11 -8.72 3.00
CA MET A 67 -4.52 -9.07 3.24
C MET A 67 -5.31 -7.95 3.94
N GLY A 68 -4.73 -6.75 4.02
CA GLY A 68 -5.32 -5.57 4.63
C GLY A 68 -4.64 -5.16 5.94
N CYS A 69 -4.75 -3.88 6.27
CA CYS A 69 -4.17 -3.30 7.48
C CYS A 69 -5.22 -2.54 8.31
N GLN A 70 -5.00 -2.49 9.62
CA GLN A 70 -5.85 -1.77 10.57
C GLN A 70 -5.04 -1.04 11.64
N GLY A 71 -5.69 -0.13 12.38
CA GLY A 71 -5.08 0.63 13.47
C GLY A 71 -4.46 1.98 13.07
N GLY A 72 -4.52 2.32 11.77
CA GLY A 72 -4.09 3.62 11.25
C GLY A 72 -5.14 4.73 11.43
N LEU A 73 -4.80 5.94 10.98
CA LEU A 73 -5.75 7.06 10.92
C LEU A 73 -6.71 6.87 9.74
N SER A 74 -7.97 7.28 9.92
CA SER A 74 -8.86 7.56 8.79
C SER A 74 -8.35 8.75 7.98
N TYR A 75 -8.84 8.90 6.75
CA TYR A 75 -8.44 10.00 5.86
C TYR A 75 -8.64 11.39 6.50
N GLY A 76 -9.81 11.66 7.06
CA GLY A 76 -10.09 12.94 7.73
C GLY A 76 -9.19 13.19 8.94
N GLN A 77 -8.95 12.15 9.75
CA GLN A 77 -8.00 12.25 10.86
C GLN A 77 -6.58 12.54 10.36
N TRP A 78 -6.15 11.86 9.29
CA TRP A 78 -4.82 12.06 8.71
C TRP A 78 -4.63 13.48 8.19
N GLN A 79 -5.64 14.05 7.52
CA GLN A 79 -5.61 15.45 7.05
C GLN A 79 -5.40 16.43 8.20
N SER A 80 -6.12 16.24 9.31
CA SER A 80 -6.00 17.09 10.51
C SER A 80 -4.77 16.82 11.38
N ALA A 81 -4.11 15.67 11.19
CA ALA A 81 -3.04 15.22 12.06
C ALA A 81 -1.73 15.96 11.79
N THR A 82 -1.02 16.33 12.87
CA THR A 82 0.35 16.82 12.80
C THR A 82 1.31 15.70 12.36
N PRO A 83 2.52 16.03 11.87
CA PRO A 83 3.52 15.02 11.54
C PRO A 83 3.81 14.03 12.68
N ALA A 84 3.89 14.52 13.92
CA ALA A 84 4.11 13.68 15.10
C ALA A 84 2.93 12.73 15.37
N GLN A 85 1.68 13.19 15.17
CA GLN A 85 0.50 12.34 15.31
C GLN A 85 0.44 11.26 14.22
N ARG A 86 0.82 11.59 12.97
CA ARG A 86 0.91 10.62 11.87
C ARG A 86 1.98 9.55 12.14
N GLU A 87 3.14 9.98 12.63
CA GLU A 87 4.23 9.08 13.05
C GLU A 87 3.77 8.12 14.17
N ALA A 88 3.14 8.66 15.21
CA ALA A 88 2.62 7.86 16.32
C ALA A 88 1.53 6.87 15.87
N ALA A 89 0.67 7.27 14.92
CA ALA A 89 -0.35 6.40 14.37
C ALA A 89 0.23 5.29 13.47
N ARG A 90 1.30 5.56 12.70
CA ARG A 90 1.97 4.51 11.90
C ARG A 90 2.44 3.35 12.77
N LYS A 91 2.92 3.65 13.99
CA LYS A 91 3.33 2.65 15.00
C LYS A 91 2.17 1.88 15.64
N LYS A 92 0.93 2.12 15.22
CA LYS A 92 -0.25 1.35 15.65
C LYS A 92 -0.81 0.46 14.54
N VAL A 93 -0.28 0.61 13.32
CA VAL A 93 -0.75 -0.16 12.17
C VAL A 93 -0.30 -1.61 12.27
N TRP A 94 -1.24 -2.53 12.10
CA TRP A 94 -1.01 -3.95 11.94
C TRP A 94 -1.57 -4.40 10.60
N CYS A 95 -0.83 -5.22 9.88
CA CYS A 95 -1.25 -5.77 8.61
C CYS A 95 -1.43 -7.28 8.73
N GLN A 96 -2.58 -7.76 8.26
CA GLN A 96 -2.79 -9.18 8.05
C GLN A 96 -2.08 -9.58 6.76
N ILE A 97 -1.36 -10.70 6.82
CA ILE A 97 -0.53 -11.17 5.72
C ILE A 97 -0.70 -12.67 5.51
N TYR A 98 -0.35 -13.12 4.30
CA TYR A 98 -0.01 -14.50 4.01
C TYR A 98 1.45 -14.58 3.57
N TYR A 99 2.23 -15.45 4.22
CA TYR A 99 3.63 -15.66 3.88
C TYR A 99 4.04 -17.11 4.12
N ARG A 100 4.48 -17.80 3.07
CA ARG A 100 4.99 -19.19 3.12
C ARG A 100 4.08 -20.15 3.91
N GLY A 101 2.77 -20.09 3.69
CA GLY A 101 1.80 -20.95 4.37
C GLY A 101 1.28 -20.43 5.70
N VAL A 102 1.79 -19.30 6.21
CA VAL A 102 1.34 -18.71 7.48
C VAL A 102 0.44 -17.51 7.23
N ASN A 103 -0.77 -17.56 7.78
CA ASN A 103 -1.70 -16.42 7.85
C ASN A 103 -1.63 -15.80 9.25
N GLY A 104 -1.38 -14.49 9.33
CA GLY A 104 -1.32 -13.80 10.63
C GLY A 104 -1.07 -12.31 10.52
N TRP A 105 -0.70 -11.70 11.65
CA TRP A 105 -0.55 -10.25 11.81
C TRP A 105 0.90 -9.86 12.03
N VAL A 106 1.36 -8.84 11.32
CA VAL A 106 2.68 -8.24 11.50
C VAL A 106 2.55 -6.74 11.77
N ALA A 107 3.54 -6.17 12.45
CA ALA A 107 3.61 -4.74 12.66
C ALA A 107 3.90 -4.01 11.34
N GLY A 108 3.00 -3.12 10.92
CA GLY A 108 3.02 -2.52 9.59
C GLY A 108 4.21 -1.58 9.35
N TRP A 109 4.82 -1.04 10.40
CA TRP A 109 6.00 -0.17 10.27
C TRP A 109 7.29 -0.90 9.85
N PHE A 110 7.27 -2.25 9.84
CA PHE A 110 8.35 -3.07 9.27
C PHE A 110 8.03 -3.57 7.85
N LEU A 111 6.99 -3.03 7.22
CA LEU A 111 6.60 -3.36 5.86
C LEU A 111 6.85 -2.18 4.92
N GLY A 112 7.43 -2.47 3.77
CA GLY A 112 7.48 -1.58 2.61
C GLY A 112 6.89 -2.27 1.39
N GLU A 113 6.70 -1.52 0.30
CA GLU A 113 6.28 -2.07 -0.99
C GLU A 113 7.26 -3.16 -1.46
N GLY A 114 6.71 -4.31 -1.84
CA GLY A 114 7.42 -5.48 -2.32
C GLY A 114 6.91 -5.94 -3.68
N ASN A 115 7.43 -7.08 -4.13
CA ASN A 115 7.06 -7.68 -5.41
C ASN A 115 6.28 -8.97 -5.18
N ALA A 116 5.54 -9.42 -6.19
CA ALA A 116 5.03 -10.78 -6.24
C ALA A 116 6.20 -11.80 -6.07
N PRO A 117 5.94 -12.95 -5.42
CA PRO A 117 6.95 -14.00 -5.17
C PRO A 117 7.49 -14.67 -6.43
#